data_AF-A0AAQ3PNF9-F1
#
_entry.id   AF-A0AAQ3PNF9-F1
#
_cell.length_a   1.000
_cell.length_b   1.000
_cell.length_c   1.000
_cell.angle_alpha   90.00
_cell.angle_beta   90.00
_cell.angle_gamma   90.00
#
_symmetry.space_group_name_H-M   'P 1'
#
loop_
_entity.id
_entity.type
_entity.pdbx_description
1 polymer ?
#
loop_
_entity_poly.entity_id
_entity_poly.type
_entity_poly.pdbx_seq_one_letter_code
_entity_poly.pdbx_strand_id
1 'polypeptide(L)'
;MGSVDKALFLLSRGGDTLIVQIYVDDIIFGGSSHVLVSSFAEQMSREFEMSLMGELQFFLGLQINQGPEGTFVHQAKYTRDILKKFAMDNSKPMSTPMSTNEALDADKDGEAVE
;
A
#
# COMPACT_ATOMS: atom_id res chain seq x y z
N MET A 1 2.69 20.89 -18.60
CA MET A 1 1.86 20.00 -17.76
C MET A 1 2.22 18.58 -18.16
N GLY A 2 2.82 17.80 -17.26
CA GLY A 2 3.33 16.48 -17.59
C GLY A 2 2.20 15.57 -18.07
N SER A 3 2.35 14.97 -19.25
CA SER A 3 1.47 13.88 -19.66
C SER A 3 1.70 12.72 -18.70
N VAL A 4 0.64 12.28 -18.02
CA VAL A 4 0.71 11.08 -17.19
C VAL A 4 0.99 9.89 -18.11
N ASP A 5 2.07 9.17 -17.84
CA ASP A 5 2.32 7.90 -18.53
C ASP A 5 1.18 6.94 -18.23
N LYS A 6 0.50 6.50 -19.29
CA LYS A 6 -0.62 5.56 -19.17
C LYS A 6 -0.08 4.18 -18.86
N ALA A 7 -0.03 3.85 -17.57
CA ALA A 7 0.40 2.55 -17.11
C ALA A 7 -0.76 1.61 -16.74
N LEU A 8 -2.01 2.05 -16.93
CA LEU A 8 -3.22 1.27 -16.75
C LEU A 8 -3.76 0.79 -18.11
N PHE A 9 -3.90 -0.51 -18.27
CA PHE A 9 -4.43 -1.18 -19.45
C PHE A 9 -5.71 -1.92 -19.10
N LEU A 10 -6.68 -1.86 -20.02
CA LEU A 10 -7.93 -2.60 -19.92
C LEU A 10 -8.10 -3.49 -21.14
N LEU A 11 -8.42 -4.76 -20.91
CA LEU A 11 -8.85 -5.71 -21.92
C LEU A 11 -10.28 -6.12 -21.61
N SER A 12 -11.19 -5.95 -22.58
CA SER A 12 -12.57 -6.41 -22.48
C SER A 12 -12.85 -7.47 -23.56
N ARG A 13 -13.37 -8.63 -23.15
CA ARG A 13 -13.68 -9.75 -24.05
C ARG A 13 -14.96 -10.45 -23.63
N GLY A 14 -16.03 -10.27 -24.42
CA GLY A 14 -17.27 -11.04 -24.27
C GLY A 14 -17.95 -10.92 -22.90
N GLY A 15 -17.77 -9.78 -22.21
CA GLY A 15 -18.28 -9.53 -20.86
C GLY A 15 -17.21 -9.64 -19.77
N ASP A 16 -16.11 -10.34 -20.05
CA ASP A 16 -14.97 -10.38 -19.13
C ASP A 16 -14.10 -9.15 -19.26
N THR A 17 -13.53 -8.71 -18.13
CA THR A 17 -12.61 -7.57 -18.06
C THR A 17 -11.34 -8.00 -17.33
N LEU A 18 -10.20 -7.62 -17.89
CA LEU A 18 -8.88 -7.69 -17.24
C LEU A 18 -8.34 -6.27 -17.14
N ILE A 19 -7.91 -5.91 -15.94
CA ILE A 19 -7.28 -4.64 -15.61
C ILE A 19 -5.82 -4.96 -15.27
N VAL A 20 -4.89 -4.25 -15.91
CA VAL A 20 -3.46 -4.42 -15.72
C VAL A 20 -2.84 -3.05 -15.44
N GLN A 21 -2.15 -2.93 -14.32
CA GLN A 21 -1.41 -1.75 -13.90
C GLN A 21 0.07 -2.10 -13.85
N ILE A 22 0.88 -1.41 -14.64
CA ILE A 22 2.34 -1.57 -14.65
C ILE A 22 2.93 -0.50 -13.72
N TYR A 23 3.89 -0.89 -12.89
CA TYR A 23 4.62 0.02 -12.03
C TYR A 23 6.08 -0.41 -11.95
N VAL A 24 6.95 0.29 -12.67
CA VAL A 24 8.39 -0.02 -12.75
C VAL A 24 8.58 -1.51 -13.11
N ASP A 25 9.14 -2.32 -12.21
CA ASP A 25 9.42 -3.74 -12.41
C ASP A 25 8.24 -4.65 -12.04
N ASP A 26 7.20 -4.10 -11.40
CA ASP A 26 6.05 -4.85 -10.89
C ASP A 26 4.81 -4.66 -11.79
N ILE A 27 4.02 -5.73 -11.93
CA ILE A 27 2.73 -5.69 -12.61
C ILE A 27 1.65 -6.15 -11.63
N ILE A 28 0.67 -5.28 -11.39
CA ILE A 28 -0.58 -5.65 -10.72
C ILE A 28 -1.61 -5.92 -11.80
N PHE A 29 -2.34 -7.03 -11.67
CA PHE A 29 -3.45 -7.30 -12.57
C PHE A 29 -4.57 -8.02 -11.84
N GLY A 30 -5.78 -7.88 -12.36
CA GLY A 30 -6.97 -8.52 -11.84
C GLY A 30 -8.06 -8.52 -12.90
N GLY A 31 -9.00 -9.45 -12.81
CA GLY A 31 -10.06 -9.57 -13.80
C GLY A 31 -11.32 -10.24 -13.26
N SER A 32 -12.39 -10.16 -14.04
CA SER A 32 -13.71 -10.73 -13.70
C SER A 32 -13.74 -12.26 -13.80
N SER A 33 -12.77 -12.87 -14.49
CA SER A 33 -12.71 -14.30 -14.76
C SER A 33 -11.35 -14.86 -14.34
N HIS A 34 -11.38 -15.90 -13.51
CA HIS A 34 -10.17 -16.59 -13.08
C HIS A 34 -9.40 -17.18 -14.27
N VAL A 35 -10.11 -17.69 -15.28
CA VAL A 35 -9.48 -18.23 -16.50
C VAL A 35 -8.71 -17.14 -17.24
N LEU A 36 -9.28 -15.94 -17.35
CA LEU A 36 -8.64 -14.80 -18.01
C LEU A 36 -7.39 -14.35 -17.23
N VAL A 37 -7.48 -14.27 -15.90
CA VAL A 37 -6.35 -13.89 -15.03
C VAL A 37 -5.23 -14.94 -15.10
N SER A 38 -5.54 -16.23 -15.02
CA SER A 38 -4.56 -17.31 -15.11
C SER A 38 -3.89 -17.35 -16.48
N SER A 39 -4.65 -17.21 -17.57
CA SER A 39 -4.10 -17.18 -18.92
C SER A 39 -3.16 -15.99 -19.14
N PHE A 40 -3.51 -14.82 -18.60
CA PHE A 40 -2.65 -13.65 -18.65
C PHE A 40 -1.35 -13.88 -17.85
N ALA A 41 -1.44 -14.40 -16.63
CA ALA A 41 -0.27 -14.69 -15.82
C ALA A 41 0.71 -15.67 -16.52
N GLU A 42 0.18 -16.72 -17.14
CA GLU A 42 0.97 -17.69 -17.91
C GLU A 42 1.65 -17.04 -19.12
N GLN A 43 0.93 -16.23 -19.89
CA GLN A 43 1.49 -15.50 -21.02
C GLN A 43 2.61 -14.56 -20.58
N MET A 44 2.39 -13.77 -19.53
CA MET A 44 3.40 -12.84 -19.03
C MET A 44 4.65 -13.54 -18.50
N SER A 45 4.48 -14.69 -17.83
CA SER A 45 5.60 -15.48 -17.31
C SER A 45 6.37 -16.23 -18.41
N ARG A 46 5.73 -16.48 -19.56
CA ARG A 46 6.37 -17.14 -20.72
C ARG A 46 7.14 -16.15 -21.58
N GLU A 47 6.55 -14.98 -21.86
CA GLU A 47 7.14 -13.98 -22.75
C GLU A 47 8.19 -13.10 -22.04
N PHE A 48 8.09 -12.95 -20.72
CA PHE A 48 8.98 -12.13 -19.91
C PHE A 48 9.56 -12.94 -18.74
N GLU A 49 10.77 -12.60 -18.30
CA GLU A 49 11.39 -13.17 -17.09
C GLU A 49 10.71 -12.64 -15.83
N MET A 50 9.46 -13.03 -15.62
CA MET A 50 8.64 -12.63 -14.49
C MET A 50 8.16 -13.83 -13.70
N SER A 51 8.01 -13.66 -12.39
CA SER A 51 7.46 -14.66 -11.49
C SER A 51 6.15 -14.16 -10.90
N LEU A 52 5.17 -15.06 -10.81
CA LEU A 52 3.89 -14.74 -10.17
C LEU A 52 4.07 -14.73 -8.66
N MET A 53 3.84 -13.57 -8.03
CA MET A 53 3.96 -13.37 -6.58
C MET A 53 2.69 -13.80 -5.80
N GLY A 54 1.68 -14.29 -6.50
CA GLY A 54 0.41 -14.72 -5.91
C GLY A 54 -0.56 -13.56 -5.70
N GLU A 55 -1.40 -13.67 -4.67
CA GLU A 55 -2.38 -12.65 -4.32
C GLU A 55 -1.70 -11.36 -3.82
N LEU A 56 -2.27 -10.21 -4.16
CA LEU A 56 -1.70 -8.90 -3.84
C LEU A 56 -1.80 -8.62 -2.33
N GLN A 57 -0.76 -8.94 -1.58
CA GLN A 57 -0.70 -8.70 -0.13
C GLN A 57 0.01 -7.39 0.24
N PHE A 58 0.94 -6.92 -0.59
CA PHE A 58 1.69 -5.70 -0.36
C PHE A 58 1.89 -4.93 -1.66
N PHE A 59 1.72 -3.60 -1.63
CA PHE A 59 2.03 -2.73 -2.75
C PHE A 59 2.47 -1.34 -2.27
N LEU A 60 3.61 -0.83 -2.73
CA LEU A 60 4.15 0.49 -2.34
C LEU A 60 4.21 0.71 -0.81
N GLY A 61 4.47 -0.35 -0.04
CA GLY A 61 4.48 -0.29 1.43
C GLY A 61 3.09 -0.30 2.08
N LEU A 62 2.01 -0.39 1.29
CA LEU A 62 0.66 -0.68 1.76
C LEU A 62 0.49 -2.18 1.93
N GLN A 63 -0.21 -2.58 2.99
CA GLN A 63 -0.68 -3.94 3.21
C GLN A 63 -2.12 -4.05 2.72
N ILE A 64 -2.42 -5.13 2.02
CA ILE A 64 -3.71 -5.36 1.37
C ILE A 64 -4.24 -6.71 1.84
N ASN A 65 -5.43 -6.69 2.44
CA ASN A 65 -6.15 -7.90 2.84
C ASN A 65 -7.43 -7.98 2.00
N GLN A 66 -7.51 -9.00 1.14
CA GLN A 66 -8.68 -9.26 0.31
C GLN A 66 -9.55 -10.30 1.02
N GLY A 67 -10.85 -10.03 1.12
CA GLY A 67 -11.79 -10.94 1.75
C GLY A 67 -13.21 -10.78 1.18
N PRO A 68 -14.16 -11.61 1.63
CA PRO A 68 -15.53 -11.59 1.11
C PRO A 68 -16.25 -10.25 1.28
N GLU A 69 -15.91 -9.50 2.33
CA GLU A 69 -16.46 -8.17 2.65
C GLU A 69 -15.82 -7.04 1.83
N GLY A 70 -14.78 -7.35 1.04
CA GLY A 70 -14.06 -6.39 0.21
C GLY A 70 -12.55 -6.38 0.44
N THR A 71 -11.90 -5.29 0.03
CA THR A 71 -10.45 -5.11 0.15
C THR A 71 -10.12 -4.09 1.22
N PHE A 72 -9.35 -4.51 2.22
CA PHE A 72 -8.86 -3.64 3.29
C PHE A 72 -7.40 -3.26 3.04
N VAL A 73 -7.12 -1.96 2.98
CA VAL A 73 -5.78 -1.42 2.75
C VAL A 73 -5.30 -0.71 4.03
N HIS A 74 -4.13 -1.06 4.53
CA HIS A 74 -3.58 -0.48 5.77
C HIS A 74 -2.06 -0.40 5.77
N GLN A 75 -1.50 0.40 6.68
CA GLN A 75 -0.05 0.61 6.85
C GLN A 75 0.45 0.22 8.24
N ALA A 76 -0.21 -0.72 8.90
CA ALA A 76 0.07 -1.06 10.30
C ALA A 76 1.55 -1.43 10.56
N LYS A 77 2.20 -2.14 9.62
CA LYS A 77 3.63 -2.41 9.67
C LYS A 77 4.46 -1.12 9.62
N TYR A 78 4.20 -0.26 8.65
CA TYR A 78 4.89 1.02 8.52
C TYR A 78 4.74 1.90 9.77
N THR A 79 3.53 2.00 10.33
CA THR A 79 3.29 2.71 11.60
C THR A 79 4.14 2.14 12.74
N ARG A 80 4.16 0.81 12.91
CA ARG A 80 5.00 0.16 13.94
C ARG A 80 6.48 0.39 13.69
N ASP A 81 6.93 0.33 12.45
CA ASP A 81 8.33 0.53 12.09
C ASP A 81 8.78 1.97 12.36
N ILE A 82 7.92 2.96 12.12
CA ILE A 82 8.17 4.36 12.52
C ILE A 82 8.27 4.46 14.05
N LEU A 83 7.29 3.93 14.79
CA LEU A 83 7.32 4.01 16.26
C LEU A 83 8.60 3.39 16.82
N LYS A 84 8.99 2.22 16.33
CA LYS A 84 10.26 1.58 16.70
C LYS A 84 11.48 2.43 16.34
N LYS A 85 11.51 3.03 15.15
CA LYS A 85 12.61 3.89 14.69
C LYS A 85 12.87 5.07 15.64
N PHE A 86 11.82 5.60 16.26
CA PHE A 86 11.92 6.72 17.20
C PHE A 86 11.82 6.28 18.68
N ALA A 87 11.93 4.98 18.97
CA ALA A 87 11.80 4.42 20.32
C ALA A 87 10.48 4.77 21.03
N MET A 88 9.40 4.89 20.26
CA MET A 88 8.04 5.21 20.71
C MET A 88 7.09 4.01 20.71
N ASP A 89 7.59 2.80 20.51
CA ASP A 89 6.79 1.56 20.43
C ASP A 89 6.09 1.22 21.76
N ASN A 90 6.61 1.74 22.89
CA ASN A 90 6.01 1.60 24.22
C ASN A 90 5.44 2.92 24.78
N SER A 91 5.36 3.97 23.96
CA SER A 91 4.80 5.25 24.40
C SER A 91 3.30 5.13 24.72
N LYS A 92 2.84 5.84 25.75
CA LYS A 92 1.42 5.87 26.11
C LYS A 92 0.59 6.44 24.95
N PRO A 93 -0.52 5.78 24.55
CA PRO A 93 -1.43 6.34 23.56
C PRO A 93 -1.94 7.69 24.04
N MET A 94 -1.84 8.72 23.20
CA MET A 94 -2.41 10.03 23.48
C MET A 94 -3.63 10.23 22.56
N SER A 95 -4.77 10.60 23.14
CA SER A 95 -6.02 10.76 22.39
C SER A 95 -6.03 11.99 21.49
N THR A 96 -5.16 12.96 21.75
CA THR A 96 -5.07 14.22 21.03
C THR A 96 -3.72 14.31 20.35
N PRO A 97 -3.65 14.44 19.01
CA PRO A 97 -2.41 14.84 18.36
C PRO A 97 -2.04 16.23 18.86
N MET A 98 -0.77 16.40 19.26
CA MET A 98 -0.23 17.69 19.65
C MET A 98 -0.38 18.67 18.49
N SER A 99 -0.85 19.89 18.77
CA SER A 99 -0.99 20.94 17.78
C SER A 99 0.36 21.22 17.12
N THR A 100 0.43 21.23 15.79
CA THR A 100 1.67 21.47 15.04
C THR A 100 2.16 22.93 15.13
N ASN A 101 1.35 23.83 15.70
CA ASN A 101 1.60 25.27 15.74
C ASN A 101 1.83 25.84 17.15
N GLU A 102 1.96 25.01 18.17
CA GLU A 102 2.28 25.51 19.51
C GLU A 102 3.79 25.65 19.66
N ALA A 103 4.26 26.90 19.76
CA ALA A 103 5.62 27.20 20.17
C ALA A 103 5.74 26.81 21.65
N LEU A 104 6.59 25.83 21.94
CA LEU A 104 6.92 25.45 23.31
C LEU A 104 7.82 26.53 23.90
N ASP A 105 7.27 27.33 24.79
CA ASP A 105 8.06 28.23 25.65
C ASP A 105 8.45 27.50 26.95
N ALA A 106 9.58 27.90 27.52
CA ALA A 106 10.02 27.38 28.81
C ALA A 106 9.03 27.80 29.89
N ASP A 107 8.47 26.82 30.61
CA ASP A 107 7.70 27.08 31.82
C ASP A 107 8.64 27.60 32.91
N LYS A 108 8.51 28.87 33.26
CA LYS A 108 9.38 29.52 34.26
C LYS A 108 9.05 29.11 35.69
N ASP A 109 7.87 28.52 35.89
CA ASP A 109 7.36 28.09 37.19
C ASP A 109 7.32 26.55 37.33
N GLY A 110 7.78 25.83 36.31
CA GLY A 110 7.80 24.36 36.28
C GLY A 110 8.89 23.75 37.16
N GLU A 111 8.56 22.72 37.94
CA GLU A 111 9.54 21.92 38.66
C GLU A 111 10.38 21.09 37.68
N ALA A 112 11.71 21.13 37.85
CA ALA A 112 12.63 20.27 37.11
C ALA A 112 12.37 18.81 37.46
N VAL A 113 11.98 18.02 36.47
CA VAL A 113 11.91 16.56 36.57
C VAL A 113 13.25 15.97 36.16
N GLU A 114 13.91 15.27 37.10
CA GLU A 114 15.12 14.47 36.87
C GLU A 114 14.88 13.26 35.96
#